data_AF-A0AAU7ZQN8-F1
#
_entry.id   AF-A0AAU7ZQN8-F1
#
_cell.length_a   1.000
_cell.length_b   1.000
_cell.length_c   1.000
_cell.angle_alpha   90.00
_cell.angle_beta   90.00
_cell.angle_gamma   90.00
#
_symmetry.space_group_name_H-M   'P 1'
#
loop_
_entity.id
_entity.type
_entity.pdbx_description
1 polymer ?
#
loop_
_entity_poly.entity_id
_entity_poly.type
_entity_poly.pdbx_seq_one_letter_code
_entity_poly.pdbx_strand_id
1 'polypeptide(L)'
;MPVFGVIHQESRGHVLMAIVFALIAMLYGLSLRPNGTCLSEGGSAFTYVGEELHPSLGYVTGWCMAMDYILNPLICTIWSSEAAMNFVPEVPYVAWALFFAALFTALNLRGVETSARINAAVAAGLGIVIALFFVAALRYIFQLHVSSSAFYLDPVYNRSTFSAPAVFRGTSIAVPTYIGFDGVLTLSDEAHGPARTIPRAIVLTCLITGLLVSAEMYLAQLVWPSVAAFPDLDTAYVAVARRHNSERRSQGILRFLRPATFLESCGVAENIGL
;
A
#
# COMPACT_ATOMS: atom_id res chain seq x y z
N MET A 1 1.84 -0.67 1.65
CA MET A 1 2.86 -1.74 1.61
C MET A 1 2.17 -3.06 1.37
N PRO A 2 2.71 -3.95 0.53
CA PRO A 2 2.08 -5.25 0.23
C PRO A 2 2.44 -6.26 1.33
N VAL A 3 2.09 -5.91 2.56
CA VAL A 3 2.22 -6.77 3.75
C VAL A 3 1.04 -7.74 3.85
N PHE A 4 0.32 -7.96 2.75
CA PHE A 4 -0.90 -8.76 2.70
C PHE A 4 -0.66 -10.16 3.28
N GLY A 5 0.44 -10.82 2.90
CA GLY A 5 0.78 -12.16 3.38
C GLY A 5 1.00 -12.19 4.89
N VAL A 6 1.79 -11.26 5.42
CA VAL A 6 2.08 -11.16 6.86
C VAL A 6 0.83 -10.81 7.66
N ILE A 7 0.05 -9.81 7.21
CA ILE A 7 -1.20 -9.44 7.88
C ILE A 7 -2.17 -10.61 7.84
N HIS A 8 -2.25 -11.36 6.74
CA HIS A 8 -3.11 -12.54 6.62
C HIS A 8 -2.73 -13.63 7.60
N GLN A 9 -1.43 -13.91 7.75
CA GLN A 9 -0.93 -14.89 8.70
C GLN A 9 -1.17 -14.45 10.16
N GLU A 10 -0.79 -13.23 10.50
CA GLU A 10 -0.89 -12.71 11.87
C GLU A 10 -2.32 -12.48 12.34
N SER A 11 -3.22 -12.09 11.42
CA SER A 11 -4.66 -11.91 11.69
C SER A 11 -5.48 -13.20 11.54
N ARG A 12 -4.86 -14.33 11.18
CA ARG A 12 -5.54 -15.61 10.90
C ARG A 12 -6.63 -15.48 9.83
N GLY A 13 -6.33 -14.74 8.76
CA GLY A 13 -7.27 -14.51 7.66
C GLY A 13 -8.29 -13.41 7.90
N HIS A 14 -8.08 -12.51 8.86
CA HIS A 14 -8.95 -11.34 9.10
C HIS A 14 -8.27 -10.03 8.67
N VAL A 15 -7.71 -10.00 7.45
CA VAL A 15 -6.99 -8.83 6.91
C VAL A 15 -7.91 -7.63 6.79
N LEU A 16 -9.13 -7.81 6.30
CA LEU A 16 -10.10 -6.73 6.15
C LEU A 16 -10.38 -6.02 7.49
N MET A 17 -10.60 -6.79 8.56
CA MET A 17 -10.82 -6.25 9.90
C MET A 17 -9.60 -5.48 10.40
N ALA A 18 -8.40 -6.01 10.18
CA ALA A 18 -7.15 -5.36 10.57
C ALA A 18 -7.01 -3.97 9.91
N ILE A 19 -7.31 -3.90 8.62
CA ILE A 19 -7.25 -2.68 7.78
C ILE A 19 -8.32 -1.67 8.20
N VAL A 20 -9.57 -2.12 8.41
CA VAL A 20 -10.67 -1.24 8.85
C VAL A 20 -10.41 -0.68 10.25
N PHE A 21 -9.89 -1.49 11.18
CA PHE A 21 -9.51 -0.98 12.51
C PHE A 21 -8.35 0.01 12.46
N ALA A 22 -7.36 -0.20 11.57
CA ALA A 22 -6.30 0.77 11.35
C ALA A 22 -6.86 2.10 10.79
N LEU A 23 -7.79 2.04 9.84
CA LEU A 23 -8.49 3.22 9.31
C LEU A 23 -9.26 3.97 10.42
N ILE A 24 -10.02 3.26 11.25
CA ILE A 24 -10.78 3.86 12.35
C ILE A 24 -9.83 4.53 13.35
N ALA A 25 -8.74 3.86 13.74
CA ALA A 25 -7.74 4.42 14.64
C ALA A 25 -7.13 5.71 14.05
N MET A 26 -6.85 5.73 12.75
CA MET A 26 -6.30 6.88 12.05
C MET A 26 -7.28 8.06 11.99
N LEU A 27 -8.54 7.81 11.64
CA LEU A 27 -9.60 8.82 11.61
C LEU A 27 -9.89 9.39 13.00
N TYR A 28 -9.83 8.54 14.03
CA TYR A 28 -9.96 8.97 15.42
C TYR A 28 -8.81 9.91 15.80
N GLY A 29 -7.57 9.54 15.47
CA GLY A 29 -6.40 10.41 15.68
C GLY A 29 -6.51 11.77 14.98
N LEU A 30 -7.12 11.82 13.80
CA LEU A 30 -7.37 13.06 13.07
C LEU A 30 -8.48 13.91 13.72
N SER A 31 -9.50 13.26 14.29
CA SER A 31 -10.64 13.90 14.95
C SER A 31 -10.28 14.50 16.32
N LEU A 32 -9.20 14.02 16.95
CA LEU A 32 -8.69 14.57 18.21
C LEU A 32 -7.97 15.91 18.03
N ARG A 33 -7.70 16.36 16.79
CA ARG A 33 -7.07 17.65 16.51
C ARG A 33 -8.06 18.80 16.78
N PRO A 34 -7.74 19.76 17.66
CA PRO A 34 -8.56 20.94 17.90
C PRO A 34 -8.89 21.71 16.63
N ASN A 35 -10.17 22.06 16.50
CA ASN A 35 -10.64 22.92 15.43
C ASN A 35 -10.11 24.35 15.64
N GLY A 36 -9.28 24.84 14.72
CA GLY A 36 -8.92 26.26 14.65
C GLY A 36 -7.44 26.58 14.83
N THR A 37 -6.58 25.60 15.10
CA THR A 37 -5.15 25.78 14.88
C THR A 37 -4.94 25.81 13.37
N CYS A 38 -4.77 27.02 12.83
CA CYS A 38 -4.12 27.15 11.53
C CYS A 38 -2.85 26.32 11.65
N LEU A 39 -2.72 25.31 10.81
CA LEU A 39 -1.49 24.56 10.66
C LEU A 39 -0.43 25.59 10.28
N SER A 40 0.20 26.18 11.30
CA SER A 40 1.09 27.31 11.12
C SER A 40 2.23 26.81 10.25
N GLU A 41 2.55 27.58 9.22
CA GLU A 41 3.57 27.30 8.21
C GLU A 41 4.76 26.57 8.87
N GLY A 42 4.94 25.27 8.57
CA GLY A 42 6.04 24.45 9.06
C GLY A 42 5.85 23.62 10.35
N GLY A 43 4.71 23.68 11.05
CA GLY A 43 4.46 22.90 12.27
C GLY A 43 4.04 21.45 12.00
N SER A 44 4.89 20.48 12.38
CA SER A 44 4.59 19.04 12.23
C SER A 44 3.96 18.44 13.51
N ALA A 45 3.63 17.15 13.52
CA ALA A 45 2.93 16.50 14.64
C ALA A 45 3.68 16.62 15.98
N PHE A 46 5.01 16.78 15.96
CA PHE A 46 5.80 17.03 17.17
C PHE A 46 5.51 18.40 17.80
N THR A 47 5.30 19.44 16.99
CA THR A 47 5.01 20.80 17.46
C THR A 47 3.67 20.80 18.18
N TYR A 48 2.69 20.12 17.58
CA TYR A 48 1.35 19.93 18.13
C TYR A 48 1.35 19.24 19.50
N VAL A 49 2.02 18.08 19.62
CA VAL A 49 2.11 17.36 20.91
C VAL A 49 2.90 18.17 21.95
N GLY A 50 3.93 18.91 21.51
CA GLY A 50 4.73 19.76 22.37
C GLY A 50 3.96 20.94 22.96
N GLU A 51 3.11 21.58 22.16
CA GLU A 51 2.30 22.75 22.57
C GLU A 51 1.04 22.36 23.35
N GLU A 52 0.36 21.27 22.98
CA GLU A 52 -0.93 20.90 23.59
C GLU A 52 -0.84 19.95 24.77
N LEU A 53 0.14 19.02 24.79
CA LEU A 53 0.27 18.04 25.86
C LEU A 53 1.45 18.38 26.78
N HIS A 54 2.67 18.27 26.26
CA HIS A 54 3.89 18.53 27.03
C HIS A 54 5.13 18.57 26.11
N PRO A 55 6.11 19.47 26.35
CA PRO A 55 7.34 19.55 25.53
C PRO A 55 8.13 18.25 25.42
N SER A 56 8.20 17.43 26.48
CA SER A 56 8.91 16.15 26.42
C SER A 56 8.20 15.12 25.53
N LEU A 57 6.87 15.14 25.47
CA LEU A 57 6.10 14.28 24.58
C LEU A 57 6.29 14.73 23.12
N GLY A 58 6.33 16.05 22.88
CA GLY A 58 6.70 16.60 21.58
C GLY A 58 8.08 16.14 21.12
N TYR A 59 9.09 16.15 22.01
CA TYR A 59 10.43 15.63 21.70
C TYR A 59 10.42 14.15 21.31
N VAL A 60 9.70 13.31 22.05
CA VAL A 60 9.56 11.88 21.72
C VAL A 60 8.85 11.71 20.36
N THR A 61 7.78 12.46 20.11
CA THR A 61 7.09 12.44 18.81
C THR A 61 8.03 12.83 17.68
N GLY A 62 8.87 13.84 17.85
CA GLY A 62 9.87 14.25 16.85
C GLY A 62 10.86 13.12 16.51
N TRP A 63 11.34 12.39 17.50
CA TRP A 63 12.20 11.22 17.28
C TRP A 63 11.47 10.08 16.56
N CYS A 64 10.23 9.80 16.95
CA CYS A 64 9.41 8.80 16.26
C CYS A 64 9.20 9.16 14.78
N MET A 65 8.95 10.44 14.49
CA MET A 65 8.82 10.92 13.10
C MET A 65 10.14 10.81 12.34
N ALA A 66 11.27 11.19 12.94
CA ALA A 66 12.58 11.05 12.30
C ALA A 66 12.90 9.58 11.96
N MET A 67 12.56 8.65 12.87
CA MET A 67 12.70 7.22 12.63
C MET A 67 11.78 6.73 11.50
N ASP A 68 10.54 7.18 11.47
CA ASP A 68 9.60 6.83 10.39
C ASP A 68 10.13 7.27 9.01
N TYR A 69 10.65 8.49 8.91
CA TYR A 69 11.26 9.00 7.67
C TYR A 69 12.51 8.25 7.22
N ILE A 70 13.24 7.61 8.13
CA ILE A 70 14.42 6.78 7.80
C ILE A 70 13.99 5.36 7.45
N LEU A 71 13.08 4.78 8.22
CA LEU A 71 12.67 3.38 8.08
C LEU A 71 11.79 3.16 6.86
N ASN A 72 10.88 4.07 6.54
CA ASN A 72 9.94 3.88 5.43
C ASN A 72 10.67 3.75 4.06
N PRO A 73 11.62 4.64 3.67
CA PRO A 73 12.39 4.46 2.45
C PRO A 73 13.24 3.19 2.43
N LEU A 74 13.77 2.79 3.60
CA LEU A 74 14.56 1.56 3.74
C LEU A 74 13.70 0.33 3.46
N ILE A 75 12.52 0.24 4.07
CA ILE A 75 11.56 -0.86 3.83
C ILE A 75 11.11 -0.87 2.35
N CYS A 76 10.84 0.30 1.76
CA CYS A 76 10.49 0.42 0.35
C CYS A 76 11.60 -0.12 -0.57
N THR A 77 12.86 0.15 -0.23
CA THR A 77 14.03 -0.32 -1.00
C THR A 77 14.17 -1.83 -0.92
N ILE A 78 14.05 -2.40 0.30
CA ILE A 78 14.09 -3.85 0.51
C ILE A 78 13.00 -4.52 -0.32
N TRP A 79 11.76 -4.03 -0.18
CA TRP A 79 10.63 -4.65 -0.84
C TRP A 79 10.70 -4.54 -2.36
N SER A 80 11.09 -3.39 -2.90
CA SER A 80 11.27 -3.20 -4.35
C SER A 80 12.33 -4.15 -4.90
N SER A 81 13.36 -4.45 -4.12
CA SER A 81 14.44 -5.37 -4.51
C SER A 81 13.97 -6.82 -4.56
N GLU A 82 13.25 -7.28 -3.54
CA GLU A 82 12.62 -8.61 -3.51
C GLU A 82 11.58 -8.77 -4.63
N ALA A 83 10.78 -7.73 -4.87
CA ALA A 83 9.83 -7.72 -5.97
C ALA A 83 10.54 -7.80 -7.34
N ALA A 84 11.67 -7.13 -7.53
CA ALA A 84 12.44 -7.17 -8.78
C ALA A 84 13.05 -8.54 -9.08
N MET A 85 13.45 -9.29 -8.05
CA MET A 85 13.93 -10.67 -8.20
C MET A 85 12.87 -11.62 -8.78
N ASN A 86 11.58 -11.31 -8.60
CA ASN A 86 10.50 -12.07 -9.25
C ASN A 86 10.42 -11.85 -10.77
N PHE A 87 11.00 -10.77 -11.29
CA PHE A 87 11.05 -10.48 -12.73
C PHE A 87 12.34 -10.98 -13.36
N VAL A 88 13.48 -10.76 -12.70
CA VAL A 88 14.79 -11.20 -13.17
C VAL A 88 15.52 -11.92 -12.02
N PRO A 89 15.33 -13.24 -11.88
CA PRO A 89 15.90 -14.02 -10.78
C PRO A 89 17.41 -14.25 -10.90
N GLU A 90 18.00 -13.99 -12.06
CA GLU A 90 19.44 -14.14 -12.31
C GLU A 90 20.29 -13.06 -11.63
N VAL A 91 19.68 -11.92 -11.30
CA VAL A 91 20.37 -10.78 -10.68
C VAL A 91 20.29 -10.88 -9.16
N PRO A 92 21.42 -10.77 -8.42
CA PRO A 92 21.43 -10.91 -6.97
C PRO A 92 20.74 -9.74 -6.27
N TYR A 93 20.18 -10.00 -5.08
CA TYR A 93 19.51 -9.02 -4.23
C TYR A 93 20.30 -7.71 -4.07
N VAL A 94 21.62 -7.81 -3.80
CA VAL A 94 22.48 -6.64 -3.55
C VAL A 94 22.50 -5.69 -4.74
N ALA A 95 22.47 -6.21 -5.97
CA ALA A 95 22.44 -5.37 -7.16
C ALA A 95 21.12 -4.59 -7.28
N TRP A 96 19.99 -5.24 -6.99
CA TRP A 96 18.68 -4.59 -6.94
C TRP A 96 18.58 -3.56 -5.81
N ALA A 97 19.09 -3.89 -4.62
CA ALA A 97 19.09 -2.98 -3.48
C ALA A 97 19.89 -1.72 -3.76
N LEU A 98 21.09 -1.85 -4.34
CA LEU A 98 21.91 -0.70 -4.74
C LEU A 98 21.24 0.12 -5.86
N PHE A 99 20.60 -0.55 -6.82
CA PHE A 99 19.86 0.12 -7.89
C PHE A 99 18.70 0.95 -7.35
N PHE A 100 17.82 0.38 -6.53
CA PHE A 100 16.67 1.10 -5.97
C PHE A 100 17.09 2.19 -4.99
N ALA A 101 18.12 1.94 -4.17
CA ALA A 101 18.69 2.97 -3.30
C ALA A 101 19.19 4.17 -4.13
N ALA A 102 20.00 3.92 -5.17
CA ALA A 102 20.50 4.97 -6.05
C ALA A 102 19.37 5.68 -6.81
N LEU A 103 18.35 4.94 -7.27
CA LEU A 103 17.19 5.50 -7.95
C LEU A 103 16.39 6.43 -7.03
N PHE A 104 16.05 5.97 -5.83
CA PHE A 104 15.33 6.79 -4.85
C PHE A 104 16.15 7.99 -4.42
N THR A 105 17.46 7.84 -4.17
CA THR A 105 18.33 8.98 -3.89
C THR A 105 18.33 9.98 -5.05
N ALA A 106 18.49 9.52 -6.29
CA ALA A 106 18.48 10.40 -7.47
C ALA A 106 17.14 11.12 -7.66
N LEU A 107 16.02 10.47 -7.39
CA LEU A 107 14.69 11.08 -7.44
C LEU A 107 14.51 12.12 -6.33
N ASN A 108 14.96 11.82 -5.10
CA ASN A 108 14.90 12.76 -3.97
C ASN A 108 15.82 13.97 -4.14
N LEU A 109 16.90 13.86 -4.93
CA LEU A 109 17.79 14.99 -5.24
C LEU A 109 17.22 15.92 -6.34
N ARG A 110 16.16 15.52 -7.05
CA ARG A 110 15.50 16.38 -8.05
C ARG A 110 14.50 17.31 -7.36
N GLY A 111 14.39 18.54 -7.86
CA GLY A 111 13.52 19.56 -7.27
C GLY A 111 12.04 19.15 -7.14
N VAL A 112 11.37 19.74 -6.16
CA VAL A 112 10.01 19.39 -5.68
C VAL A 112 8.97 19.36 -6.82
N GLU A 113 9.01 20.31 -7.76
CA GLU A 113 8.06 20.37 -8.88
C GLU A 113 8.20 19.21 -9.88
N THR A 114 9.42 18.71 -10.07
CA THR A 114 9.65 17.51 -10.90
C THR A 114 9.21 16.25 -10.15
N SER A 115 9.45 16.21 -8.84
CA SER A 115 9.00 15.13 -7.96
C SER A 115 7.47 15.00 -7.93
N ALA A 116 6.75 16.11 -7.86
CA ALA A 116 5.28 16.13 -7.87
C ALA A 116 4.69 15.52 -9.16
N ARG A 117 5.24 15.86 -10.33
CA ARG A 117 4.80 15.28 -11.61
C ARG A 117 5.11 13.78 -11.71
N ILE A 118 6.29 13.36 -11.26
CA ILE A 118 6.66 11.94 -11.23
C ILE A 118 5.73 11.17 -10.29
N ASN A 119 5.46 11.69 -9.09
CA ASN A 119 4.53 11.06 -8.14
C ASN A 119 3.11 10.98 -8.71
N ALA A 120 2.63 12.01 -9.41
CA ALA A 120 1.33 11.97 -10.06
C ALA A 120 1.28 10.91 -11.17
N ALA A 121 2.33 10.80 -11.99
CA ALA A 121 2.42 9.77 -13.04
C ALA A 121 2.47 8.35 -12.46
N VAL A 122 3.26 8.15 -11.40
CA VAL A 122 3.34 6.86 -10.69
C VAL A 122 1.99 6.53 -10.04
N ALA A 123 1.33 7.49 -9.41
CA ALA A 123 0.00 7.30 -8.82
C ALA A 123 -1.06 6.94 -9.88
N ALA A 124 -1.02 7.59 -11.05
CA ALA A 124 -1.90 7.24 -12.16
C ALA A 124 -1.63 5.83 -12.69
N GLY A 125 -0.35 5.46 -12.85
CA GLY A 125 0.06 4.11 -13.24
C GLY A 125 -0.40 3.05 -12.22
N LEU A 126 -0.25 3.33 -10.93
CA LEU A 126 -0.74 2.46 -9.87
C LEU A 126 -2.27 2.34 -9.91
N GLY A 127 -2.98 3.44 -10.14
CA GLY A 127 -4.44 3.43 -10.32
C GLY A 127 -4.91 2.52 -11.46
N ILE A 128 -4.16 2.45 -12.57
CA ILE A 128 -4.44 1.52 -13.67
C ILE A 128 -4.25 0.06 -13.20
N VAL A 129 -3.15 -0.24 -12.51
CA VAL A 129 -2.89 -1.60 -11.99
C VAL A 129 -3.98 -2.04 -11.02
N ILE A 130 -4.43 -1.13 -10.14
CA ILE A 130 -5.54 -1.34 -9.22
C ILE A 130 -6.81 -1.68 -10.00
N ALA A 131 -7.18 -0.85 -10.98
CA ALA A 131 -8.38 -1.09 -11.80
C ALA A 131 -8.33 -2.45 -12.52
N LEU A 132 -7.17 -2.83 -13.07
CA LEU A 132 -6.96 -4.13 -13.69
C LEU A 132 -7.14 -5.28 -12.70
N PHE A 133 -6.62 -5.14 -11.47
CA PHE A 133 -6.82 -6.12 -10.40
C PHE A 133 -8.31 -6.27 -10.06
N PHE A 134 -9.05 -5.18 -9.88
CA PHE A 134 -10.49 -5.22 -9.61
C PHE A 134 -11.25 -5.97 -10.71
N VAL A 135 -10.97 -5.66 -11.98
CA VAL A 135 -11.60 -6.33 -13.12
C VAL A 135 -11.27 -7.83 -13.14
N ALA A 136 -10.02 -8.21 -12.90
CA ALA A 136 -9.59 -9.60 -12.87
C ALA A 136 -10.24 -10.37 -11.70
N ALA A 137 -10.21 -9.81 -10.50
CA ALA A 137 -10.77 -10.42 -9.30
C ALA A 137 -12.29 -10.59 -9.41
N LEU A 138 -13.02 -9.57 -9.88
CA LEU A 138 -14.47 -9.67 -10.10
C LEU A 138 -14.80 -10.74 -11.15
N ARG A 139 -14.09 -10.76 -12.28
CA ARG A 139 -14.29 -11.80 -13.31
C ARG A 139 -14.06 -13.20 -12.76
N TYR A 140 -13.07 -13.39 -11.90
CA TYR A 140 -12.80 -14.66 -11.24
C TYR A 140 -13.96 -15.09 -10.34
N ILE A 141 -14.41 -14.18 -9.48
CA ILE A 141 -15.54 -14.42 -8.56
C ILE A 141 -16.82 -14.75 -9.33
N PHE A 142 -17.10 -14.08 -10.44
CA PHE A 142 -18.27 -14.38 -11.28
C PHE A 142 -18.16 -15.73 -12.02
N GLN A 143 -16.95 -16.23 -12.29
CA GLN A 143 -16.75 -17.56 -12.89
C GLN A 143 -16.85 -18.69 -11.86
N LEU A 144 -16.50 -18.38 -10.60
CA LEU A 144 -16.78 -19.23 -9.44
C LEU A 144 -18.31 -19.28 -9.24
N HIS A 145 -18.94 -20.35 -9.71
CA HIS A 145 -20.37 -20.62 -9.50
C HIS A 145 -20.66 -20.99 -8.03
N VAL A 146 -20.16 -20.22 -7.07
CA VAL A 146 -20.27 -20.49 -5.64
C VAL A 146 -21.61 -19.95 -5.16
N SER A 147 -22.55 -20.85 -4.90
CA SER A 147 -23.92 -20.53 -4.47
C SER A 147 -24.06 -20.27 -2.97
N SER A 148 -22.97 -20.36 -2.19
CA SER A 148 -23.02 -20.21 -0.73
C SER A 148 -22.66 -18.78 -0.30
N SER A 149 -23.60 -18.11 0.38
CA SER A 149 -23.38 -16.79 1.00
C SER A 149 -22.26 -16.80 2.06
N ALA A 150 -21.94 -17.97 2.62
CA ALA A 150 -20.86 -18.13 3.59
C ALA A 150 -19.48 -17.83 3.00
N PHE A 151 -19.27 -18.05 1.69
CA PHE A 151 -18.01 -17.75 1.02
C PHE A 151 -17.71 -16.24 0.99
N TYR A 152 -18.74 -15.41 0.80
CA TYR A 152 -18.60 -13.95 0.75
C TYR A 152 -18.40 -13.31 2.13
N LEU A 153 -18.82 -14.00 3.19
CA LEU A 153 -18.71 -13.55 4.58
C LEU A 153 -17.43 -14.04 5.28
N ASP A 154 -16.78 -15.09 4.75
CA ASP A 154 -15.56 -15.67 5.32
C ASP A 154 -14.42 -14.64 5.52
N PRO A 155 -14.14 -13.73 4.58
CA PRO A 155 -13.11 -12.69 4.76
C PRO A 155 -13.46 -11.62 5.79
N VAL A 156 -14.76 -11.42 6.03
CA VAL A 156 -15.26 -10.40 6.98
C VAL A 156 -15.18 -10.97 8.40
N TYR A 157 -15.72 -12.16 8.60
CA TYR A 157 -15.76 -12.76 9.93
C TYR A 157 -15.95 -14.27 9.87
N ASN A 158 -14.92 -15.00 10.30
CA ASN A 158 -15.00 -16.44 10.48
C ASN A 158 -14.86 -16.79 11.97
N ARG A 159 -15.95 -17.30 12.56
CA ARG A 159 -16.00 -17.69 13.99
C ARG A 159 -14.95 -18.72 14.39
N SER A 160 -14.51 -19.58 13.45
CA SER A 160 -13.57 -20.66 13.74
C SER A 160 -12.12 -20.19 13.86
N THR A 161 -11.73 -19.12 13.16
CA THR A 161 -10.36 -18.60 13.15
C THR A 161 -10.21 -17.29 13.95
N PHE A 162 -11.33 -16.67 14.35
CA PHE A 162 -11.34 -15.38 15.04
C PHE A 162 -10.58 -15.39 16.37
N SER A 163 -9.70 -14.40 16.53
CA SER A 163 -8.98 -14.14 17.77
C SER A 163 -8.69 -12.65 17.87
N ALA A 164 -9.26 -11.98 18.88
CA ALA A 164 -9.06 -10.54 19.04
C ALA A 164 -7.57 -10.13 19.14
N PRO A 165 -6.70 -10.83 19.90
CA PRO A 165 -5.27 -10.54 19.90
C PRO A 165 -4.60 -10.70 18.53
N ALA A 166 -5.03 -11.68 17.73
CA ALA A 166 -4.50 -11.87 16.37
C ALA A 166 -4.91 -10.72 15.45
N VAL A 167 -6.16 -10.28 15.53
CA VAL A 167 -6.65 -9.12 14.76
C VAL A 167 -5.86 -7.86 15.13
N PHE A 168 -5.65 -7.56 16.42
CA PHE A 168 -4.87 -6.39 16.84
C PHE A 168 -3.39 -6.45 16.44
N ARG A 169 -2.78 -7.64 16.43
CA ARG A 169 -1.44 -7.83 15.86
C ARG A 169 -1.42 -7.50 14.37
N GLY A 170 -2.38 -8.04 13.61
CA GLY A 170 -2.56 -7.72 12.20
C GLY A 170 -2.81 -6.22 11.97
N THR A 171 -3.63 -5.58 12.81
CA THR A 171 -3.88 -4.13 12.75
C THR A 171 -2.59 -3.34 12.93
N SER A 172 -1.74 -3.70 13.89
CA SER A 172 -0.47 -3.00 14.14
C SER A 172 0.46 -3.05 12.92
N ILE A 173 0.46 -4.17 12.20
CA ILE A 173 1.23 -4.36 10.95
C ILE A 173 0.55 -3.63 9.77
N ALA A 174 -0.76 -3.44 9.82
CA ALA A 174 -1.53 -2.75 8.80
C ALA A 174 -1.44 -1.22 8.89
N VAL A 175 -1.22 -0.65 10.08
CA VAL A 175 -1.13 0.81 10.32
C VAL A 175 -0.20 1.55 9.34
N PRO A 176 1.02 1.05 9.02
CA PRO A 176 1.89 1.68 8.03
C PRO A 176 1.29 1.86 6.63
N THR A 177 0.23 1.13 6.29
CA THR A 177 -0.50 1.30 5.03
C THR A 177 -1.19 2.66 4.92
N TYR A 178 -1.43 3.31 6.06
CA TYR A 178 -2.09 4.60 6.15
C TYR A 178 -1.11 5.77 6.38
N ILE A 179 0.20 5.49 6.50
CA ILE A 179 1.23 6.53 6.61
C ILE A 179 1.36 7.27 5.26
N GLY A 180 1.59 8.59 5.32
CA GLY A 180 1.82 9.43 4.14
C GLY A 180 0.84 10.60 3.98
N PHE A 181 -0.26 10.65 4.74
CA PHE A 181 -1.15 11.83 4.75
C PHE A 181 -0.47 13.05 5.38
N ASP A 182 0.52 12.84 6.24
CA ASP A 182 1.35 13.85 6.88
C ASP A 182 2.31 14.51 5.90
N GLY A 183 2.66 13.85 4.79
CA GLY A 183 3.37 14.46 3.66
C GLY A 183 2.58 15.58 2.98
N VAL A 184 1.25 15.62 3.12
CA VAL A 184 0.44 16.76 2.65
C VAL A 184 0.76 18.03 3.45
N LEU A 185 1.17 17.87 4.72
CA LEU A 185 1.55 18.99 5.59
C LEU A 185 2.87 19.62 5.14
N THR A 186 3.80 18.84 4.59
CA THR A 186 5.09 19.37 4.11
C THR A 186 4.99 20.21 2.84
N LEU A 187 3.90 20.04 2.08
CA LEU A 187 3.60 20.83 0.87
C LEU A 187 2.60 21.95 1.15
N SER A 188 2.37 22.29 2.42
CA SER A 188 1.44 23.35 2.82
C SER A 188 1.76 24.69 2.18
N ASP A 189 3.04 24.97 2.04
CA ASP A 189 3.57 26.26 1.60
C ASP A 189 3.36 26.47 0.09
N GLU A 190 3.14 25.39 -0.66
CA GLU A 190 2.85 25.40 -2.10
C GLU A 190 1.34 25.27 -2.39
N ALA A 191 0.51 25.03 -1.37
CA ALA A 191 -0.91 24.74 -1.53
C ALA A 191 -1.75 26.02 -1.69
N HIS A 192 -2.64 26.07 -2.69
CA HIS A 192 -3.62 27.14 -2.82
C HIS A 192 -4.73 27.04 -1.75
N GLY A 193 -4.83 28.05 -0.88
CA GLY A 193 -5.84 28.12 0.17
C GLY A 193 -5.65 27.09 1.29
N PRO A 194 -4.47 27.05 1.95
CA PRO A 194 -4.04 25.95 2.81
C PRO A 194 -5.00 25.68 3.98
N ALA A 195 -5.58 26.74 4.56
CA ALA A 195 -6.48 26.66 5.71
C ALA A 195 -7.73 25.76 5.51
N ARG A 196 -8.19 25.59 4.27
CA ARG A 196 -9.33 24.70 3.95
C ARG A 196 -8.92 23.50 3.12
N THR A 197 -7.92 23.64 2.26
CA THR A 197 -7.50 22.60 1.33
C THR A 197 -6.76 21.48 2.05
N ILE A 198 -5.81 21.80 2.93
CA ILE A 198 -4.99 20.81 3.65
C ILE A 198 -5.82 19.86 4.52
N PRO A 199 -6.69 20.34 5.44
CA PRO A 199 -7.46 19.43 6.28
C PRO A 199 -8.40 18.54 5.47
N ARG A 200 -9.02 19.07 4.40
CA ARG A 200 -9.86 18.28 3.49
C ARG A 200 -9.05 17.25 2.71
N ALA A 201 -7.88 17.62 2.20
CA ALA A 201 -7.00 16.72 1.46
C ALA A 201 -6.55 15.54 2.33
N ILE A 202 -6.21 15.78 3.60
CA ILE A 202 -5.81 14.72 4.54
C ILE A 202 -6.96 13.74 4.78
N VAL A 203 -8.16 14.25 5.12
CA VAL A 203 -9.34 13.41 5.37
C VAL A 203 -9.71 12.61 4.11
N LEU A 204 -9.80 13.28 2.96
CA LEU A 204 -10.18 12.64 1.69
C LEU A 204 -9.15 11.60 1.26
N THR A 205 -7.86 11.89 1.37
CA THR A 205 -6.80 10.94 1.02
C THR A 205 -6.86 9.70 1.92
N CYS A 206 -7.04 9.90 3.22
CA CYS A 206 -7.18 8.80 4.19
C CYS A 206 -8.42 7.94 3.89
N LEU A 207 -9.57 8.56 3.65
CA LEU A 207 -10.81 7.85 3.35
C LEU A 207 -10.76 7.11 2.01
N ILE A 208 -10.32 7.78 0.94
CA ILE A 208 -10.26 7.18 -0.40
C ILE A 208 -9.27 6.01 -0.40
N THR A 209 -8.06 6.21 0.13
CA THR A 209 -7.04 5.16 0.21
C THR A 209 -7.52 4.01 1.09
N GLY A 210 -8.14 4.31 2.25
CA GLY A 210 -8.66 3.29 3.14
C GLY A 210 -9.77 2.45 2.55
N LEU A 211 -10.70 3.06 1.82
CA LEU A 211 -11.76 2.35 1.11
C LEU A 211 -11.21 1.48 -0.02
N LEU A 212 -10.28 2.03 -0.83
CA LEU A 212 -9.63 1.29 -1.91
C LEU A 212 -8.87 0.07 -1.38
N VAL A 213 -8.01 0.27 -0.39
CA VAL A 213 -7.25 -0.83 0.24
C VAL A 213 -8.19 -1.85 0.87
N SER A 214 -9.24 -1.42 1.58
CA SER A 214 -10.21 -2.36 2.16
C SER A 214 -10.87 -3.22 1.09
N ALA A 215 -11.27 -2.62 -0.03
CA ALA A 215 -11.87 -3.34 -1.15
C ALA A 215 -10.88 -4.30 -1.83
N GLU A 216 -9.62 -3.88 -2.02
CA GLU A 216 -8.57 -4.74 -2.56
C GLU A 216 -8.30 -5.95 -1.67
N MET A 217 -8.18 -5.75 -0.35
CA MET A 217 -7.90 -6.81 0.60
C MET A 217 -9.07 -7.79 0.69
N TYR A 218 -10.31 -7.29 0.65
CA TYR A 218 -11.50 -8.14 0.59
C TYR A 218 -11.47 -9.05 -0.65
N LEU A 219 -11.22 -8.48 -1.84
CA LEU A 219 -11.15 -9.25 -3.08
C LEU A 219 -9.97 -10.22 -3.07
N ALA A 220 -8.80 -9.81 -2.56
CA ALA A 220 -7.64 -10.67 -2.45
C ALA A 220 -7.90 -11.90 -1.56
N GLN A 221 -8.63 -11.73 -0.44
CA GLN A 221 -9.03 -12.83 0.43
C GLN A 221 -10.10 -13.75 -0.18
N LEU A 222 -11.00 -13.22 -1.03
CA LEU A 222 -11.92 -14.07 -1.80
C LEU A 222 -11.18 -14.91 -2.85
N VAL A 223 -10.16 -14.35 -3.49
CA VAL A 223 -9.33 -15.08 -4.47
C VAL A 223 -8.42 -16.10 -3.77
N TRP A 224 -7.94 -15.79 -2.56
CA TRP A 224 -7.04 -16.63 -1.79
C TRP A 224 -7.62 -16.95 -0.39
N PRO A 225 -8.25 -18.13 -0.20
CA PRO A 225 -8.96 -18.45 1.03
C PRO A 225 -8.04 -18.50 2.26
N SER A 226 -8.63 -18.18 3.43
CA SER A 226 -7.99 -18.04 4.74
C SER A 226 -7.08 -19.19 5.19
N VAL A 227 -7.32 -20.39 4.67
CA VAL A 227 -6.64 -21.64 5.07
C VAL A 227 -5.36 -21.91 4.26
N ALA A 228 -5.14 -21.22 3.14
CA ALA A 228 -4.00 -21.48 2.25
C ALA A 228 -2.77 -20.63 2.63
N ALA A 229 -1.65 -21.29 2.96
CA ALA A 229 -0.37 -20.62 3.20
C ALA A 229 0.19 -20.02 1.90
N PHE A 230 0.74 -18.80 1.99
CA PHE A 230 1.43 -18.17 0.87
C PHE A 230 2.82 -18.82 0.66
N PRO A 231 3.27 -19.02 -0.60
CA PRO A 231 4.63 -19.49 -0.88
C PRO A 231 5.70 -18.51 -0.41
N ASP A 232 5.41 -17.21 -0.52
CA ASP A 232 6.21 -16.12 0.00
C ASP A 232 5.27 -15.03 0.53
N LEU A 233 5.49 -14.62 1.77
CA LEU A 233 4.65 -13.65 2.48
C LEU A 233 4.89 -12.23 1.99
N ASP A 234 6.13 -11.95 1.57
CA ASP A 234 6.56 -10.62 1.15
C ASP A 234 6.04 -10.28 -0.25
N THR A 235 5.79 -11.29 -1.08
CA THR A 235 5.25 -11.13 -2.44
C THR A 235 3.87 -11.78 -2.64
N ALA A 236 3.12 -11.95 -1.55
CA ALA A 236 1.82 -12.62 -1.54
C ALA A 236 0.82 -12.10 -2.60
N TYR A 237 0.83 -10.80 -2.89
CA TYR A 237 -0.05 -10.21 -3.91
C TYR A 237 0.27 -10.72 -5.34
N VAL A 238 1.55 -11.00 -5.62
CA VAL A 238 1.98 -11.63 -6.88
C VAL A 238 1.45 -13.06 -6.97
N ALA A 239 1.42 -13.80 -5.85
CA ALA A 239 0.85 -15.14 -5.81
C ALA A 239 -0.68 -15.13 -6.04
N VAL A 240 -1.40 -14.15 -5.47
CA VAL A 240 -2.84 -13.94 -5.72
C VAL A 240 -3.08 -13.66 -7.21
N ALA A 241 -2.30 -12.75 -7.82
CA ALA A 241 -2.38 -12.44 -9.25
C ALA A 241 -2.04 -13.65 -10.14
N ARG A 242 -1.07 -14.48 -9.75
CA ARG A 242 -0.70 -15.71 -10.47
C ARG A 242 -1.79 -16.78 -10.39
N ARG A 243 -2.48 -16.93 -9.25
CA ARG A 243 -3.57 -17.91 -9.10
C ARG A 243 -4.68 -17.70 -10.11
N HIS A 244 -5.11 -16.45 -10.29
CA HIS A 244 -6.04 -16.04 -11.35
C HIS A 244 -5.56 -16.48 -12.74
N ASN A 245 -4.27 -16.35 -13.03
CA ASN A 245 -3.70 -16.69 -14.33
C ASN A 245 -3.44 -18.19 -14.53
N SER A 246 -3.31 -18.99 -13.46
CA SER A 246 -2.96 -20.41 -13.54
C SER A 246 -4.12 -21.29 -14.02
N GLU A 247 -5.37 -21.03 -13.63
CA GLU A 247 -6.53 -21.77 -14.15
C GLU A 247 -6.85 -21.41 -15.61
N ARG A 248 -6.46 -20.19 -16.04
CA ARG A 248 -6.45 -19.77 -17.44
C ARG A 248 -5.42 -20.49 -18.30
N ARG A 249 -4.42 -21.16 -17.71
CA ARG A 249 -3.42 -21.94 -18.48
C ARG A 249 -4.01 -23.23 -19.07
N SER A 250 -5.21 -23.65 -18.64
CA SER A 250 -5.97 -24.77 -19.21
C SER A 250 -6.76 -24.42 -20.48
N GLN A 251 -6.96 -23.13 -20.77
CA GLN A 251 -7.61 -22.64 -21.99
C GLN A 251 -6.61 -21.78 -22.76
N GLY A 252 -6.05 -22.35 -23.84
CA GLY A 252 -4.84 -21.92 -24.56
C GLY A 252 -4.83 -20.56 -25.26
N ILE A 253 -5.36 -19.49 -24.67
CA ILE A 253 -5.51 -18.17 -25.31
C ILE A 253 -4.61 -17.06 -24.73
N LEU A 254 -3.82 -17.30 -23.68
CA LEU A 254 -2.96 -16.23 -23.12
C LEU A 254 -1.47 -16.61 -23.04
N ARG A 255 -0.86 -16.82 -24.21
CA ARG A 255 0.58 -16.57 -24.45
C ARG A 255 0.99 -15.09 -24.19
N PHE A 256 0.03 -14.22 -23.85
CA PHE A 256 0.17 -12.78 -23.67
C PHE A 256 0.61 -12.32 -22.27
N LEU A 257 0.76 -13.24 -21.31
CA LEU A 257 1.18 -12.92 -19.93
C LEU A 257 2.52 -13.58 -19.60
N ARG A 258 3.48 -13.51 -20.53
CA ARG A 258 4.90 -13.53 -20.14
C ARG A 258 5.26 -12.10 -19.72
N PRO A 259 5.98 -11.89 -18.60
CA PRO A 259 6.51 -10.57 -18.23
C PRO A 259 7.34 -9.93 -19.36
N ALA A 260 7.94 -10.74 -20.24
CA ALA A 260 8.73 -10.31 -21.38
C ALA A 260 7.92 -9.65 -22.53
N THR A 261 6.65 -10.02 -22.76
CA THR A 261 5.86 -9.50 -23.90
C THR A 261 5.12 -8.19 -23.62
N PHE A 262 5.06 -7.74 -22.37
CA PHE A 262 4.48 -6.44 -22.02
C PHE A 262 5.35 -5.28 -22.54
N LEU A 263 6.67 -5.48 -22.61
CA LEU A 263 7.61 -4.50 -23.19
C LEU A 263 7.61 -4.51 -24.73
N GLU A 264 7.36 -5.67 -25.36
CA GLU A 264 7.21 -5.73 -26.83
C GLU A 264 5.95 -5.03 -27.32
N SER A 265 4.86 -5.05 -26.54
CA SER A 265 3.59 -4.38 -26.90
C SER A 265 3.62 -2.85 -26.72
N CYS A 266 4.64 -2.30 -26.06
CA CYS A 266 4.83 -0.85 -25.89
C CYS A 266 5.76 -0.22 -26.93
N GLY A 267 6.35 -0.97 -27.86
CA GLY A 267 7.08 -0.41 -29.00
C GLY A 267 8.31 0.44 -28.66
N VAL A 268 9.05 0.11 -27.60
CA VAL A 268 10.27 0.85 -27.19
C VAL A 268 11.58 0.09 -27.50
N ALA A 269 11.53 -1.01 -28.25
CA ALA A 269 12.73 -1.76 -28.66
C ALA A 269 12.85 -1.85 -30.19
N GLU A 270 12.89 -0.70 -30.86
CA GLU A 270 13.34 -0.63 -32.26
C GLU A 270 14.21 0.62 -32.47
N ASN A 271 15.28 0.77 -31.67
CA ASN A 271 16.44 1.56 -32.10
C ASN A 271 17.71 1.39 -31.26
N ILE A 272 18.16 0.18 -30.94
CA ILE A 272 19.60 -0.05 -30.71
C ILE A 272 19.92 -1.45 -31.25
N GLY A 273 20.33 -1.50 -32.51
CA GLY A 273 20.97 -2.69 -33.06
C GLY A 273 22.40 -2.76 -32.53
N LEU A 274 22.71 -3.83 -31.81
CA LEU A 274 23.99 -4.55 -31.76
C LEU A 274 23.78 -5.84 -30.95
#